data_AF-A0A8J2X6V6-F1
#
_entry.id   AF-A0A8J2X6V6-F1
#
_cell.length_a   1.000
_cell.length_b   1.000
_cell.length_c   1.000
_cell.angle_alpha   90.00
_cell.angle_beta   90.00
_cell.angle_gamma   90.00
#
_symmetry.space_group_name_H-M   'P 1'
#
loop_
_entity.id
_entity.type
_entity.pdbx_description
1 polymer ?
#
loop_
_entity_poly.entity_id
_entity_poly.type
_entity_poly.pdbx_seq_one_letter_code
_entity_poly.pdbx_strand_id
1 'polypeptide(L)'
;MMNSEQDEKDRELLKDVMAGRTFTLADLIAKEGGDFLKGESPVPKLLQVKTELNLLIKENVSDSLGAFKATLQDLIEENELKIAKNLDQPLIVLVKIIESLINNPNLFYEFVRRVDMKWGQIYGKRPHFQTPGDPPHPDDDYTHESVRQKLVDFLNILKA
;
A
#
# COMPACT_ATOMS: atom_id res chain seq x y z
N MET A 1 18.33 -31.86 26.77
CA MET A 1 18.54 -30.47 27.27
C MET A 1 18.59 -29.57 26.05
N MET A 2 17.44 -29.07 25.61
CA MET A 2 17.28 -28.17 24.45
C MET A 2 15.95 -27.45 24.67
N ASN A 3 15.98 -26.14 24.97
CA ASN A 3 14.96 -25.14 24.59
C ASN A 3 15.16 -23.73 25.19
N SER A 4 16.26 -23.43 25.90
CA SER A 4 16.37 -22.15 26.60
C SER A 4 16.53 -20.91 25.70
N GLU A 5 17.17 -21.05 24.53
CA GLU A 5 17.47 -19.90 23.65
C GLU A 5 16.28 -19.50 22.76
N GLN A 6 15.42 -20.45 22.40
CA GLN A 6 14.22 -20.20 21.57
C GLN A 6 13.15 -19.47 22.40
N ASP A 7 12.94 -19.92 23.64
CA ASP A 7 11.99 -19.33 24.59
C ASP A 7 12.41 -17.94 25.08
N GLU A 8 13.68 -17.55 24.91
CA GLU A 8 14.20 -16.23 25.27
C GLU A 8 14.00 -15.22 24.13
N LYS A 9 14.24 -15.64 22.87
CA LYS A 9 13.94 -14.82 21.68
C LYS A 9 12.45 -14.54 21.51
N ASP A 10 11.60 -15.53 21.75
CA ASP A 10 10.14 -15.35 21.69
C ASP A 10 9.63 -14.39 22.78
N ARG A 11 10.32 -14.34 23.94
CA ARG A 11 10.00 -13.40 25.03
C ARG A 11 10.51 -11.98 24.78
N GLU A 12 11.60 -11.80 24.04
CA GLU A 12 12.03 -10.47 23.59
C GLU A 12 11.08 -9.90 22.52
N LEU A 13 10.68 -10.73 21.54
CA LEU A 13 9.71 -10.36 20.51
C LEU A 13 8.36 -9.92 21.09
N LEU A 14 7.87 -10.63 22.11
CA LEU A 14 6.62 -10.28 22.79
C LEU A 14 6.71 -8.97 23.61
N LYS A 15 7.89 -8.63 24.14
CA LYS A 15 8.11 -7.35 24.82
C LYS A 15 8.06 -6.16 23.86
N ASP A 16 8.53 -6.34 22.64
CA ASP A 16 8.55 -5.29 21.61
C ASP A 16 7.15 -4.99 21.06
N VAL A 17 6.28 -6.01 20.96
CA VAL A 17 4.86 -5.84 20.59
C VAL A 17 4.08 -5.07 21.67
N MET A 18 4.41 -5.28 22.95
CA MET A 18 3.77 -4.57 24.07
C MET A 18 4.28 -3.13 24.25
N ALA A 19 5.40 -2.75 23.62
CA ALA A 19 6.03 -1.43 23.74
C ALA A 19 5.55 -0.39 22.70
N GLY A 20 4.61 -0.75 21.81
CA GLY A 20 3.98 0.20 20.89
C GLY A 20 4.90 0.76 19.80
N ARG A 21 6.00 0.09 19.47
CA ARG A 21 6.84 0.47 18.33
C ARG A 21 6.15 0.13 17.01
N THR A 22 6.04 1.12 16.14
CA THR A 22 5.69 0.94 14.73
C THR A 22 6.79 0.16 14.03
N PHE A 23 6.47 -1.03 13.52
CA PHE A 23 7.37 -1.84 12.69
C PHE A 23 7.88 -0.99 11.53
N THR A 24 9.20 -0.83 11.44
CA THR A 24 9.83 -0.05 10.37
C THR A 24 10.15 -0.93 9.17
N LEU A 25 10.33 -0.32 8.00
CA LEU A 25 10.77 -0.98 6.78
C LEU A 25 12.05 -1.80 7.00
N ALA A 26 12.95 -1.33 7.86
CA ALA A 26 14.18 -2.03 8.24
C ALA A 26 13.91 -3.29 9.09
N ASP A 27 12.88 -3.29 9.93
CA ASP A 27 12.52 -4.45 10.75
C ASP A 27 11.91 -5.56 9.89
N LEU A 28 11.16 -5.21 8.85
CA LEU A 28 10.66 -6.16 7.85
C LEU A 28 11.81 -6.79 7.06
N ILE A 29 12.77 -5.98 6.60
CA ILE A 29 13.97 -6.44 5.90
C ILE A 29 14.84 -7.33 6.81
N ALA A 30 15.00 -6.98 8.09
CA ALA A 30 15.78 -7.75 9.05
C ALA A 30 15.11 -9.09 9.39
N LYS A 31 13.78 -9.13 9.47
CA LYS A 31 13.01 -10.36 9.69
C LYS A 31 13.15 -11.34 8.52
N GLU A 32 13.24 -10.85 7.29
CA GLU A 32 13.47 -11.71 6.11
C GLU A 32 14.96 -12.00 5.85
N GLY A 33 15.88 -11.14 6.31
CA GLY A 33 17.34 -11.33 6.17
C GLY A 33 17.95 -12.34 7.14
N GLY A 34 17.24 -12.70 8.20
CA GLY A 34 17.72 -13.64 9.24
C GLY A 34 17.67 -15.12 8.85
N ASP A 35 16.94 -15.49 7.80
CA ASP A 35 16.80 -16.89 7.34
C ASP A 35 17.64 -17.21 6.09
N PHE A 36 18.47 -16.25 5.65
CA PHE A 36 19.24 -16.33 4.40
C PHE A 36 20.37 -17.37 4.40
N LEU A 37 20.60 -18.10 5.50
CA LEU A 37 21.54 -19.24 5.51
C LEU A 37 20.91 -20.57 5.05
N LYS A 38 19.64 -20.62 4.64
CA LYS A 38 18.99 -21.86 4.17
C LYS A 38 18.01 -21.70 3.00
N GLY A 39 18.50 -21.23 1.85
CA GLY A 39 17.83 -21.40 0.56
C GLY A 39 17.23 -20.12 -0.01
N GLU A 40 17.81 -19.64 -1.10
CA GLU A 40 17.29 -18.51 -1.87
C GLU A 40 15.85 -18.81 -2.34
N SER A 41 14.93 -17.89 -2.08
CA SER A 41 13.54 -17.99 -2.54
C SER A 41 13.48 -18.06 -4.07
N PRO A 42 12.80 -19.06 -4.68
CA PRO A 42 12.74 -19.26 -6.14
C PRO A 42 11.85 -18.22 -6.86
N VAL A 43 11.33 -17.22 -6.14
CA VAL A 43 10.37 -16.25 -6.67
C VAL A 43 11.13 -15.12 -7.39
N PRO A 44 10.75 -14.73 -8.63
CA PRO A 44 11.39 -13.62 -9.33
C PRO A 44 11.38 -12.31 -8.53
N LYS A 45 12.48 -11.54 -8.55
CA LYS A 45 12.63 -10.33 -7.72
C LYS A 45 11.52 -9.30 -7.94
N LEU A 46 11.07 -9.11 -9.18
CA LEU A 46 9.94 -8.24 -9.49
C LEU A 46 8.64 -8.67 -8.80
N LEU A 47 8.39 -9.98 -8.73
CA LEU A 47 7.20 -10.51 -8.07
C LEU A 47 7.28 -10.35 -6.54
N GLN A 48 8.47 -10.52 -5.95
CA GLN A 48 8.71 -10.21 -4.53
C GLN A 48 8.38 -8.74 -4.25
N VAL A 49 8.99 -7.82 -5.02
CA VAL A 49 8.77 -6.37 -4.87
C VAL A 49 7.30 -6.00 -5.01
N LYS A 50 6.58 -6.52 -6.02
CA LYS A 50 5.14 -6.25 -6.17
C LYS A 50 4.33 -6.77 -4.99
N THR A 51 4.69 -7.94 -4.48
CA THR A 51 4.02 -8.52 -3.30
C THR A 51 4.24 -7.64 -2.07
N GLU A 52 5.46 -7.17 -1.85
CA GLU A 52 5.80 -6.24 -0.76
C GLU A 52 5.03 -4.92 -0.88
N LEU A 53 4.98 -4.30 -2.07
CA LEU A 53 4.22 -3.06 -2.29
C LEU A 53 2.71 -3.25 -2.05
N ASN A 54 2.16 -4.38 -2.51
CA ASN A 54 0.75 -4.72 -2.28
C ASN A 54 0.44 -4.99 -0.81
N LEU A 55 1.38 -5.59 -0.07
CA LEU A 55 1.27 -5.77 1.38
C LEU A 55 1.32 -4.44 2.12
N LEU A 56 2.24 -3.55 1.73
CA LEU A 56 2.35 -2.20 2.28
C LEU A 56 1.05 -1.42 2.12
N ILE A 57 0.44 -1.45 0.92
CA ILE A 57 -0.88 -0.87 0.67
C ILE A 57 -1.94 -1.52 1.57
N LYS A 58 -1.94 -2.85 1.69
CA LYS A 58 -2.93 -3.57 2.49
C LYS A 58 -2.89 -3.18 3.97
N GLU A 59 -1.70 -3.02 4.53
CA GLU A 59 -1.49 -2.77 5.96
C GLU A 59 -1.64 -1.30 6.35
N ASN A 60 -1.29 -0.37 5.45
CA ASN A 60 -1.18 1.05 5.80
C ASN A 60 -2.32 1.92 5.23
N VAL A 61 -3.10 1.40 4.28
CA VAL A 61 -4.25 2.13 3.72
C VAL A 61 -5.52 1.78 4.49
N SER A 62 -6.07 2.81 5.15
CA SER A 62 -7.40 2.76 5.79
C SER A 62 -8.49 2.90 4.73
N ASP A 63 -9.13 1.78 4.41
CA ASP A 63 -10.18 1.70 3.41
C ASP A 63 -11.16 0.57 3.70
N SER A 64 -12.24 0.88 4.41
CA SER A 64 -13.24 -0.10 4.88
C SER A 64 -14.01 -0.76 3.75
N LEU A 65 -14.23 -0.05 2.64
CA LEU A 65 -14.96 -0.54 1.47
C LEU A 65 -14.02 -1.11 0.39
N GLY A 66 -12.71 -0.98 0.56
CA GLY A 66 -11.68 -1.69 -0.21
C GLY A 66 -11.46 -1.24 -1.66
N ALA A 67 -12.29 -0.35 -2.22
CA ALA A 67 -12.18 0.07 -3.62
C ALA A 67 -10.98 0.97 -3.87
N PHE A 68 -10.65 1.88 -2.93
CA PHE A 68 -9.45 2.70 -3.02
C PHE A 68 -8.19 1.84 -2.92
N LYS A 69 -8.18 0.89 -1.98
CA LYS A 69 -7.08 -0.09 -1.81
C LYS A 69 -6.86 -0.92 -3.07
N ALA A 70 -7.93 -1.48 -3.64
CA ALA A 70 -7.84 -2.30 -4.84
C ALA A 70 -7.38 -1.47 -6.05
N THR A 71 -7.81 -0.21 -6.16
CA THR A 71 -7.37 0.69 -7.25
C THR A 71 -5.89 1.06 -7.13
N LEU A 72 -5.36 1.22 -5.90
CA LEU A 72 -3.92 1.40 -5.68
C LEU A 72 -3.11 0.14 -6.07
N GLN A 73 -3.65 -1.06 -5.81
CA GLN A 73 -3.00 -2.31 -6.22
C GLN A 73 -3.00 -2.46 -7.75
N ASP A 74 -4.11 -2.13 -8.42
CA ASP A 74 -4.15 -2.08 -9.89
C ASP A 74 -3.12 -1.08 -10.46
N LEU A 75 -2.88 0.03 -9.76
CA LEU A 75 -1.87 1.02 -10.15
C LEU A 75 -0.44 0.47 -10.10
N ILE A 76 -0.14 -0.46 -9.17
CA ILE A 76 1.15 -1.17 -9.12
C ILE A 76 1.32 -2.03 -10.38
N GLU A 77 0.29 -2.77 -10.75
CA GLU A 77 0.27 -3.62 -11.95
C GLU A 77 0.48 -2.79 -13.22
N GLU A 78 -0.23 -1.66 -13.35
CA GLU A 78 -0.10 -0.74 -14.50
C GLU A 78 1.28 -0.10 -14.63
N ASN A 79 2.01 0.03 -13.52
CA ASN A 79 3.35 0.62 -13.49
C ASN A 79 4.47 -0.44 -13.34
N GLU A 80 4.18 -1.71 -13.62
CA GLU A 80 5.12 -2.83 -13.51
C GLU A 80 6.46 -2.53 -14.20
N LEU A 81 6.44 -2.00 -15.42
CA LEU A 81 7.67 -1.68 -16.16
C LEU A 81 8.52 -0.60 -15.49
N LYS A 82 7.91 0.38 -14.80
CA LYS A 82 8.66 1.41 -14.05
C LYS A 82 9.27 0.82 -12.78
N ILE A 83 8.54 -0.07 -12.12
CA ILE A 83 9.01 -0.78 -10.91
C ILE A 83 10.15 -1.73 -11.28
N ALA A 84 10.01 -2.49 -12.37
CA ALA A 84 11.04 -3.41 -12.87
C ALA A 84 12.36 -2.72 -13.23
N LYS A 85 12.30 -1.44 -13.64
CA LYS A 85 13.51 -0.63 -13.92
C LYS A 85 14.19 -0.09 -12.66
N ASN A 86 13.55 -0.17 -11.49
CA ASN A 86 14.01 0.42 -10.23
C ASN A 86 13.76 -0.56 -9.06
N LEU A 87 14.16 -1.82 -9.23
CA LEU A 87 13.94 -2.88 -8.23
C LEU A 87 14.70 -2.65 -6.92
N ASP A 88 15.73 -1.82 -6.95
CA ASP A 88 16.52 -1.37 -5.80
C ASP A 88 15.81 -0.28 -4.99
N GLN A 89 14.91 0.47 -5.61
CA GLN A 89 14.21 1.61 -5.01
C GLN A 89 12.70 1.62 -5.29
N PRO A 90 11.98 0.50 -5.05
CA PRO A 90 10.57 0.39 -5.43
C PRO A 90 9.65 1.33 -4.65
N LEU A 91 9.98 1.59 -3.37
CA LEU A 91 9.23 2.53 -2.53
C LEU A 91 9.31 3.97 -3.07
N ILE A 92 10.50 4.39 -3.53
CA ILE A 92 10.70 5.72 -4.14
C ILE A 92 9.89 5.85 -5.44
N VAL A 93 9.79 4.77 -6.22
CA VAL A 93 8.92 4.76 -7.41
C VAL A 93 7.45 4.92 -7.02
N LEU A 94 6.98 4.19 -6.00
CA LEU A 94 5.61 4.31 -5.53
C LEU A 94 5.30 5.73 -5.02
N VAL A 95 6.20 6.33 -4.24
CA VAL A 95 6.10 7.74 -3.79
C VAL A 95 5.93 8.67 -4.99
N LYS A 96 6.78 8.55 -6.02
CA LYS A 96 6.70 9.39 -7.22
C LYS A 96 5.40 9.19 -8.00
N ILE A 97 4.88 7.97 -8.06
CA ILE A 97 3.60 7.67 -8.70
C ILE A 97 2.47 8.40 -7.97
N ILE A 98 2.41 8.27 -6.63
CA ILE A 98 1.36 8.90 -5.82
C ILE A 98 1.47 10.43 -5.85
N GLU A 99 2.68 10.99 -5.76
CA GLU A 99 2.90 12.43 -5.91
C GLU A 99 2.42 12.93 -7.28
N SER A 100 2.71 12.19 -8.35
CA SER A 100 2.23 12.54 -9.69
C SER A 100 0.70 12.51 -9.78
N LEU A 101 0.03 11.59 -9.08
CA LEU A 101 -1.43 11.56 -9.01
C LEU A 101 -1.96 12.80 -8.27
N ILE A 102 -1.44 13.11 -7.08
CA ILE A 102 -1.94 14.21 -6.24
C ILE A 102 -1.74 15.58 -6.91
N ASN A 103 -0.59 15.77 -7.57
CA ASN A 103 -0.15 17.05 -8.13
C ASN A 103 -0.67 17.33 -9.54
N ASN A 104 -1.27 16.34 -10.21
CA ASN A 104 -1.87 16.50 -11.53
C ASN A 104 -3.40 16.34 -11.43
N PRO A 105 -4.17 17.43 -11.51
CA PRO A 105 -5.63 17.38 -11.37
C PRO A 105 -6.32 16.38 -12.32
N ASN A 106 -5.85 16.26 -13.56
CA ASN A 106 -6.45 15.34 -14.53
C ASN A 106 -6.21 13.88 -14.14
N LEU A 107 -4.99 13.54 -13.73
CA LEU A 107 -4.69 12.19 -13.25
C LEU A 107 -5.44 11.89 -11.94
N PHE A 108 -5.55 12.89 -11.06
CA PHE A 108 -6.28 12.78 -9.82
C PHE A 108 -7.76 12.45 -10.04
N TYR A 109 -8.46 13.23 -10.90
CA TYR A 109 -9.89 13.00 -11.16
C TYR A 109 -10.15 11.67 -11.86
N GLU A 110 -9.30 11.29 -12.82
CA GLU A 110 -9.41 9.96 -13.44
C GLU A 110 -9.14 8.83 -12.44
N PHE A 111 -8.21 9.03 -11.50
CA PHE A 111 -7.98 8.06 -10.43
C PHE A 111 -9.21 7.93 -9.51
N VAL A 112 -9.81 9.04 -9.08
CA VAL A 112 -11.04 9.00 -8.25
C VAL A 112 -12.17 8.28 -9.00
N ARG A 113 -12.37 8.62 -10.27
CA ARG A 113 -13.37 7.94 -11.12
C ARG A 113 -13.12 6.42 -11.19
N ARG A 114 -11.86 5.98 -11.24
CA ARG A 114 -11.51 4.55 -11.21
C ARG A 114 -11.86 3.92 -9.86
N VAL A 115 -11.65 4.62 -8.75
CA VAL A 115 -12.06 4.16 -7.41
C VAL A 115 -13.58 3.97 -7.36
N ASP A 116 -14.36 4.93 -7.86
CA ASP A 116 -15.82 4.82 -7.94
C ASP A 116 -16.26 3.65 -8.81
N MET A 117 -15.64 3.49 -9.98
CA MET A 117 -15.89 2.33 -10.85
C MET A 117 -15.58 1.01 -10.15
N LYS A 118 -14.46 0.94 -9.42
CA LYS A 118 -14.06 -0.25 -8.67
C LYS A 118 -15.05 -0.54 -7.55
N TRP A 119 -15.53 0.47 -6.83
CA TRP A 119 -16.59 0.32 -5.83
C TRP A 119 -17.88 -0.24 -6.45
N GLY A 120 -18.32 0.33 -7.57
CA GLY A 120 -19.51 -0.16 -8.27
C GLY A 120 -19.37 -1.61 -8.72
N GLN A 121 -18.18 -2.01 -9.17
CA GLN A 121 -17.88 -3.41 -9.52
C GLN A 121 -17.91 -4.34 -8.30
N ILE A 122 -17.31 -3.94 -7.17
CA ILE A 122 -17.27 -4.73 -5.93
C ILE A 122 -18.68 -4.94 -5.36
N TYR A 123 -19.50 -3.89 -5.36
CA TYR A 123 -20.81 -3.91 -4.70
C TYR A 123 -22.00 -4.11 -5.66
N GLY A 124 -21.75 -4.23 -6.96
CA GLY A 124 -22.80 -4.38 -7.97
C GLY A 124 -23.74 -3.18 -8.06
N LYS A 125 -23.24 -1.98 -7.77
CA LYS A 125 -24.01 -0.73 -7.72
C LYS A 125 -23.54 0.25 -8.79
N ARG A 126 -24.40 1.20 -9.15
CA ARG A 126 -24.02 2.32 -10.02
C ARG A 126 -23.09 3.26 -9.24
N PRO A 127 -21.88 3.55 -9.73
CA PRO A 127 -21.00 4.52 -9.09
C PRO A 127 -21.58 5.94 -9.10
N HIS A 128 -21.22 6.72 -8.09
CA HIS A 128 -21.39 8.17 -8.09
C HIS A 128 -20.11 8.78 -8.67
N PHE A 129 -20.23 9.63 -9.69
CA PHE A 129 -19.08 10.33 -10.24
C PHE A 129 -19.17 11.80 -9.88
N GLN A 130 -18.15 12.32 -9.21
CA GLN A 130 -18.06 13.73 -8.90
C GLN A 130 -17.48 14.51 -10.09
N THR A 131 -18.11 15.62 -10.46
CA THR A 131 -17.55 16.57 -11.44
C THR A 131 -16.64 17.57 -10.73
N PRO A 132 -15.49 17.97 -11.32
CA PRO A 132 -14.62 18.97 -10.71
C PRO A 132 -15.36 20.28 -10.41
N GLY A 133 -15.33 20.71 -9.15
CA GLY A 133 -15.99 21.93 -8.67
C GLY A 133 -17.42 21.74 -8.15
N ASP A 134 -18.05 20.59 -8.42
CA ASP A 134 -19.37 20.26 -7.90
C ASP A 134 -19.30 19.61 -6.52
N PRO A 135 -20.34 19.77 -5.68
CA PRO A 135 -20.42 19.05 -4.41
C PRO A 135 -20.52 17.53 -4.65
N PRO A 136 -19.96 16.71 -3.73
CA PRO A 136 -20.08 15.26 -3.82
C PRO A 136 -21.52 14.79 -3.61
N HIS A 137 -21.83 13.59 -4.10
CA HIS A 137 -23.10 12.95 -3.79
C HIS A 137 -23.16 12.58 -2.29
N PRO A 138 -24.29 12.76 -1.58
CA PRO A 138 -24.36 12.51 -0.14
C PRO A 138 -23.99 11.08 0.29
N ASP A 139 -24.29 10.11 -0.57
CA ASP A 139 -24.02 8.68 -0.33
C ASP A 139 -22.70 8.19 -0.96
N ASP A 140 -21.83 9.11 -1.40
CA ASP A 140 -20.54 8.75 -2.02
C ASP A 140 -19.41 8.72 -0.98
N ASP A 141 -18.84 7.53 -0.78
CA ASP A 141 -17.70 7.30 0.11
C ASP A 141 -16.36 7.81 -0.48
N TYR A 142 -16.26 7.94 -1.80
CA TYR A 142 -15.00 8.23 -2.52
C TYR A 142 -15.02 9.58 -3.23
N THR A 143 -15.38 10.61 -2.50
CA THR A 143 -15.30 12.00 -2.97
C THR A 143 -13.86 12.41 -3.33
N HIS A 144 -13.71 13.45 -4.16
CA HIS A 144 -12.42 14.08 -4.45
C HIS A 144 -11.66 14.48 -3.17
N GLU A 145 -12.37 14.92 -2.12
CA GLU A 145 -11.72 15.30 -0.87
C GLU A 145 -11.26 14.07 -0.09
N SER A 146 -12.12 13.05 0.06
CA SER A 146 -11.80 11.86 0.85
C SER A 146 -10.66 11.06 0.21
N VAL A 147 -10.64 10.91 -1.11
CA VAL A 147 -9.58 10.22 -1.85
C VAL A 147 -8.27 11.00 -1.77
N ARG A 148 -8.31 12.33 -1.87
CA ARG A 148 -7.10 13.16 -1.71
C ARG A 148 -6.50 12.98 -0.32
N GLN A 149 -7.33 13.02 0.72
CA GLN A 149 -6.86 12.82 2.09
C GLN A 149 -6.24 11.43 2.26
N LYS A 150 -6.90 10.37 1.78
CA LYS A 150 -6.35 9.00 1.81
C LYS A 150 -5.00 8.88 1.08
N LEU A 151 -4.83 9.53 -0.07
CA LEU A 151 -3.55 9.55 -0.80
C LEU A 151 -2.47 10.32 -0.04
N VAL A 152 -2.80 11.46 0.57
CA VAL A 152 -1.87 12.26 1.36
C VAL A 152 -1.44 11.51 2.63
N ASP A 153 -2.38 10.91 3.33
CA ASP A 153 -2.11 10.10 4.52
C ASP A 153 -1.19 8.93 4.17
N PHE A 154 -1.51 8.21 3.09
CA PHE A 154 -0.65 7.12 2.63
C PHE A 154 0.74 7.63 2.23
N LEU A 155 0.83 8.74 1.49
CA LEU A 155 2.10 9.34 1.10
C LEU A 155 2.97 9.73 2.31
N ASN A 156 2.35 10.23 3.39
CA ASN A 156 3.05 10.56 4.63
C ASN A 156 3.62 9.31 5.29
N ILE A 157 2.88 8.20 5.29
CA ILE A 157 3.38 6.91 5.80
C ILE A 157 4.58 6.42 4.98
N LEU A 158 4.55 6.57 3.66
CA LEU A 158 5.66 6.13 2.79
C LEU A 158 6.95 6.95 2.96
N LYS A 159 6.84 8.16 3.53
CA LYS A 159 7.96 9.10 3.72
C LYS A 159 8.46 9.18 5.17
N ALA A 160 7.75 8.56 6.11
CA ALA A 160 8.11 8.51 7.52
C ALA A 160 9.28 7.54 7.75
#